data_AF-A0A3N1S093-F1
#
_entry.id   AF-A0A3N1S093-F1
#
_cell.length_a   1.000
_cell.length_b   1.000
_cell.length_c   1.000
_cell.angle_alpha   90.00
_cell.angle_beta   90.00
_cell.angle_gamma   90.00
#
_symmetry.space_group_name_H-M   'P 1'
#
loop_
_entity.id
_entity.type
_entity.pdbx_description
1 polymer ?
#
loop_
_entity_poly.entity_id
_entity_poly.type
_entity_poly.pdbx_seq_one_letter_code
_entity_poly.pdbx_strand_id
1 'polypeptide(L)'
;MSRTPQFLRRTALPVYACLALTALTSLTGCSDASPAKSPARSAGSSATTGSPSPGPATASGPSSPSGSEAGSTSAKPASPPVRVSIPSLGIDSAVMRLGLNADGTVEVPPADKGMTVGWYTGGSVPGRPGPAVLIGHNDTRFGRAVFHDLKKIAKGADIAVRDKRGTEIHFQVTGRETASKKAFPTSRVYGRTEARALRLITCDGAFDAAGHPVDNLIVYAERK
;
A
#
# COMPACT_ATOMS: atom_id res chain seq x y z
N MET A 1 -35.85 -23.12 60.74
CA MET A 1 -36.43 -24.42 60.32
C MET A 1 -36.64 -24.32 58.81
N SER A 2 -35.99 -25.03 57.89
CA SER A 2 -35.24 -26.28 57.94
C SER A 2 -34.36 -26.41 56.68
N ARG A 3 -33.11 -26.85 56.91
CA ARG A 3 -32.26 -27.79 56.13
C ARG A 3 -32.03 -27.60 54.61
N THR A 4 -30.75 -27.40 54.31
CA THR A 4 -29.96 -27.71 53.10
C THR A 4 -30.15 -29.18 52.60
N PRO A 5 -29.79 -29.50 51.35
CA PRO A 5 -28.42 -30.01 51.14
C PRO A 5 -27.70 -29.56 49.86
N GLN A 6 -26.38 -29.56 50.00
CA GLN A 6 -25.35 -29.40 48.99
C GLN A 6 -25.34 -30.58 48.00
N PHE A 7 -25.01 -30.30 46.73
CA PHE A 7 -24.46 -31.32 45.82
C PHE A 7 -23.15 -30.82 45.20
N LEU A 8 -22.05 -31.39 45.71
CA LEU A 8 -20.76 -31.50 45.05
C LEU A 8 -20.90 -32.30 43.75
N ARG A 9 -20.33 -31.80 42.65
CA ARG A 9 -19.72 -32.64 41.59
C ARG A 9 -18.50 -31.89 41.02
N ARG A 10 -17.31 -32.25 41.49
CA ARG A 10 -16.36 -33.24 40.92
C ARG A 10 -15.68 -32.75 39.63
N THR A 11 -14.40 -32.49 39.81
CA THR A 11 -13.31 -32.26 38.86
C THR A 11 -13.13 -33.40 37.86
N ALA A 12 -12.67 -33.06 36.64
CA ALA A 12 -11.80 -33.90 35.81
C ALA A 12 -11.11 -33.04 34.74
N LEU A 13 -9.79 -32.84 34.90
CA LEU A 13 -8.86 -32.43 33.85
C LEU A 13 -8.48 -33.67 33.03
N PRO A 14 -8.41 -33.61 31.69
CA PRO A 14 -7.64 -34.57 30.93
C PRO A 14 -6.25 -34.00 30.64
N VAL A 15 -5.26 -34.61 31.29
CA VAL A 15 -3.87 -34.69 30.83
C VAL A 15 -3.88 -35.54 29.56
N TYR A 16 -3.42 -35.02 28.43
CA TYR A 16 -2.96 -35.84 27.32
C TYR A 16 -1.54 -35.46 26.93
N ALA A 17 -0.69 -36.44 27.12
CA ALA A 17 0.73 -36.45 26.86
C ALA A 17 1.04 -36.71 25.38
N CYS A 18 2.20 -36.18 24.98
CA CYS A 18 3.18 -36.71 24.03
C CYS A 18 2.68 -37.51 22.81
N LEU A 19 2.98 -37.01 21.61
CA LEU A 19 3.80 -37.80 20.69
C LEU A 19 4.57 -36.87 19.73
N ALA A 20 5.89 -36.98 19.79
CA ALA A 20 6.80 -36.44 18.79
C ALA A 20 6.68 -37.28 17.51
N LEU A 21 6.69 -36.63 16.35
CA LEU A 21 7.10 -37.27 15.11
C LEU A 21 7.84 -36.26 14.23
N THR A 22 9.15 -36.42 14.20
CA THR A 22 10.08 -35.82 13.25
C THR A 22 9.90 -36.45 11.88
N ALA A 23 9.67 -35.64 10.84
CA ALA A 23 9.82 -36.07 9.46
C ALA A 23 10.68 -35.04 8.72
N LEU A 24 11.93 -35.43 8.49
CA LEU A 24 12.95 -34.73 7.71
C LEU A 24 12.89 -35.32 6.29
N THR A 25 12.49 -34.54 5.29
CA THR A 25 12.61 -34.94 3.87
C THR A 25 13.20 -33.80 3.07
N SER A 26 14.50 -33.89 2.79
CA SER A 26 15.23 -33.01 1.89
C SER A 26 14.93 -33.44 0.45
N LEU A 27 14.25 -32.60 -0.32
CA LEU A 27 14.16 -32.73 -1.78
C LEU A 27 15.31 -31.90 -2.41
N THR A 28 16.39 -32.56 -2.80
CA THR A 28 17.38 -32.01 -3.74
C THR A 28 17.04 -32.47 -5.15
N GLY A 29 16.41 -31.59 -5.92
CA GLY A 29 16.21 -31.75 -7.36
C GLY A 29 17.37 -31.14 -8.14
N CYS A 30 18.00 -31.94 -9.00
CA CYS A 30 18.91 -31.50 -10.05
C CYS A 30 18.10 -31.11 -11.30
N SER A 31 18.39 -29.94 -11.87
CA SER A 31 18.07 -29.56 -13.25
C SER A 31 18.87 -28.28 -13.54
N ASP A 32 19.33 -27.95 -14.73
CA ASP A 32 19.90 -28.65 -15.88
C ASP A 32 20.55 -27.52 -16.71
N ALA A 33 21.38 -27.87 -17.68
CA ALA A 33 21.71 -27.10 -18.88
C ALA A 33 22.53 -25.80 -18.77
N SER A 34 23.81 -25.93 -19.16
CA SER A 34 24.59 -24.90 -19.86
C SER A 34 23.97 -24.50 -21.19
N PRO A 35 24.36 -23.34 -21.75
CA PRO A 35 25.19 -23.41 -22.96
C PRO A 35 26.42 -22.48 -22.99
N ALA A 36 27.49 -23.07 -23.55
CA ALA A 36 28.55 -22.55 -24.42
C ALA A 36 28.73 -21.02 -24.60
N LYS A 37 29.97 -20.49 -24.38
CA LYS A 37 31.03 -20.29 -25.41
C LYS A 37 30.51 -19.45 -26.60
N SER A 38 31.04 -18.26 -26.93
CA SER A 38 32.45 -17.97 -27.21
C SER A 38 32.62 -16.48 -27.63
N PRO A 39 33.87 -16.00 -27.87
CA PRO A 39 34.33 -14.61 -27.64
C PRO A 39 34.62 -13.81 -28.93
N ALA A 40 35.10 -12.56 -28.77
CA ALA A 40 36.17 -11.86 -29.53
C ALA A 40 35.90 -10.33 -29.54
N ARG A 41 36.84 -9.48 -29.07
CA ARG A 41 37.83 -8.69 -29.87
C ARG A 41 37.16 -7.90 -31.01
N SER A 42 37.41 -6.61 -31.22
CA SER A 42 38.69 -5.91 -31.26
C SER A 42 38.45 -4.40 -31.40
N ALA A 43 39.49 -3.64 -31.08
CA ALA A 43 39.63 -2.21 -31.28
C ALA A 43 39.53 -1.75 -32.75
N GLY A 44 39.21 -0.47 -32.93
CA GLY A 44 39.38 0.27 -34.18
C GLY A 44 39.39 1.78 -33.95
N SER A 45 40.60 2.37 -33.94
CA SER A 45 40.88 3.80 -33.95
C SER A 45 40.39 4.48 -35.24
N SER A 46 40.05 5.77 -35.15
CA SER A 46 40.88 6.87 -35.71
C SER A 46 40.05 8.10 -36.06
N ALA A 47 40.58 9.24 -35.63
CA ALA A 47 40.15 10.58 -35.96
C ALA A 47 40.31 10.90 -37.45
N THR A 48 39.48 11.82 -37.96
CA THR A 48 39.92 12.70 -39.04
C THR A 48 39.37 14.12 -38.85
N THR A 49 40.29 15.03 -39.07
CA THR A 49 40.26 16.49 -38.92
C THR A 49 39.69 17.12 -40.19
N GLY A 50 38.94 18.22 -40.08
CA GLY A 50 38.54 19.00 -41.26
C GLY A 50 37.71 20.24 -40.94
N SER A 51 38.38 21.38 -40.83
CA SER A 51 37.89 22.77 -40.87
C SER A 51 38.96 23.57 -41.64
N PRO A 52 38.73 24.74 -42.31
CA PRO A 52 37.60 25.70 -42.24
C PRO A 52 37.08 26.31 -43.59
N SER A 53 35.94 27.06 -43.49
CA SER A 53 35.45 28.34 -44.11
C SER A 53 36.03 28.94 -45.42
N PRO A 54 35.46 30.02 -46.06
CA PRO A 54 34.24 30.83 -45.80
C PRO A 54 33.41 31.24 -47.06
N GLY A 55 32.24 31.90 -46.87
CA GLY A 55 31.54 32.65 -47.92
C GLY A 55 30.22 33.31 -47.45
N PRO A 56 30.02 34.65 -47.58
CA PRO A 56 28.95 35.39 -46.91
C PRO A 56 27.75 35.68 -47.84
N ALA A 57 26.53 35.75 -47.27
CA ALA A 57 25.43 36.54 -47.83
C ALA A 57 24.37 36.85 -46.76
N THR A 58 24.19 38.14 -46.52
CA THR A 58 23.15 38.82 -45.75
C THR A 58 21.74 38.58 -46.31
N ALA A 59 20.76 38.30 -45.44
CA ALA A 59 19.37 38.69 -45.63
C ALA A 59 18.64 38.77 -44.27
N SER A 60 17.98 39.90 -44.04
CA SER A 60 17.29 40.29 -42.81
C SER A 60 15.86 39.73 -42.71
N GLY A 61 15.48 39.27 -41.51
CA GLY A 61 14.11 39.23 -40.95
C GLY A 61 13.22 38.03 -41.31
N PRO A 62 12.22 37.64 -40.48
CA PRO A 62 11.68 38.31 -39.29
C PRO A 62 11.88 37.54 -37.97
N SER A 63 11.86 38.29 -36.86
CA SER A 63 11.84 37.77 -35.49
C SER A 63 10.63 36.85 -35.27
N SER A 64 10.89 35.55 -35.10
CA SER A 64 9.88 34.60 -34.62
C SER A 64 9.64 34.82 -33.13
N PRO A 65 8.39 35.05 -32.69
CA PRO A 65 8.08 35.18 -31.28
C PRO A 65 8.22 33.80 -30.61
N SER A 66 9.01 33.78 -29.53
CA SER A 66 8.80 32.98 -28.34
C SER A 66 8.21 31.57 -28.59
N GLY A 67 9.08 30.64 -28.95
CA GLY A 67 8.80 29.21 -28.84
C GLY A 67 8.66 28.84 -27.37
N SER A 68 7.41 28.87 -26.91
CA SER A 68 6.83 28.17 -25.76
C SER A 68 7.86 27.39 -24.93
N GLU A 69 8.41 28.03 -23.89
CA GLU A 69 8.70 27.30 -22.67
C GLU A 69 7.36 26.74 -22.21
N ALA A 70 7.08 25.49 -22.61
CA ALA A 70 6.10 24.67 -21.95
C ALA A 70 6.50 24.69 -20.47
N GLY A 71 5.80 25.53 -19.71
CA GLY A 71 6.00 25.72 -18.29
C GLY A 71 5.89 24.36 -17.63
N SER A 72 7.04 23.71 -17.47
CA SER A 72 7.21 22.60 -16.57
C SER A 72 7.09 23.24 -15.21
N THR A 73 5.86 23.47 -14.75
CA THR A 73 5.57 23.85 -13.38
C THR A 73 6.23 22.75 -12.56
N SER A 74 7.40 23.07 -12.01
CA SER A 74 8.24 22.11 -11.32
C SER A 74 7.42 21.61 -10.14
N ALA A 75 6.80 20.45 -10.32
CA ALA A 75 5.77 20.01 -9.41
C ALA A 75 6.47 19.75 -8.08
N LYS A 76 6.12 20.56 -7.05
CA LYS A 76 6.77 20.51 -5.73
C LYS A 76 6.99 19.05 -5.31
N PRO A 77 8.19 18.68 -4.84
CA PRO A 77 8.50 17.28 -4.54
C PRO A 77 7.46 16.69 -3.61
N ALA A 78 6.99 15.47 -3.86
CA ALA A 78 5.99 14.84 -3.02
C ALA A 78 6.52 14.63 -1.58
N SER A 79 5.63 14.62 -0.60
CA SER A 79 5.95 14.58 0.81
C SER A 79 5.16 13.45 1.48
N PRO A 80 5.79 12.53 2.22
CA PRO A 80 5.09 11.41 2.82
C PRO A 80 4.01 11.87 3.81
N PRO A 81 2.90 11.12 3.90
CA PRO A 81 1.87 11.36 4.90
C PRO A 81 2.40 11.03 6.30
N VAL A 82 1.97 11.81 7.29
CA VAL A 82 2.30 11.58 8.71
C VAL A 82 1.05 11.49 9.58
N ARG A 83 -0.11 11.94 9.06
CA ARG A 83 -1.37 11.90 9.79
C ARG A 83 -2.56 11.72 8.85
N VAL A 84 -3.59 11.04 9.32
CA VAL A 84 -4.89 10.93 8.66
C VAL A 84 -6.00 11.22 9.65
N SER A 85 -7.01 11.97 9.20
CA SER A 85 -8.19 12.32 9.97
C SER A 85 -9.46 12.00 9.18
N ILE A 86 -10.43 11.40 9.86
CA ILE A 86 -11.78 11.11 9.32
C ILE A 86 -12.79 11.57 10.38
N PRO A 87 -13.18 12.86 10.38
CA PRO A 87 -13.97 13.45 11.47
C PRO A 87 -15.29 12.74 11.72
N SER A 88 -15.98 12.30 10.66
CA SER A 88 -17.25 11.58 10.76
C SER A 88 -17.18 10.26 11.53
N LEU A 89 -15.98 9.69 11.70
CA LEU A 89 -15.74 8.46 12.45
C LEU A 89 -14.91 8.69 13.71
N GLY A 90 -14.55 9.94 14.03
CA GLY A 90 -13.65 10.25 15.15
C GLY A 90 -12.24 9.68 14.99
N ILE A 91 -11.81 9.36 13.76
CA ILE A 91 -10.48 8.81 13.50
C ILE A 91 -9.51 9.96 13.39
N ASP A 92 -8.43 9.88 14.17
CA ASP A 92 -7.31 10.79 14.07
C ASP A 92 -6.01 10.06 14.43
N SER A 93 -5.21 9.72 13.43
CA SER A 93 -4.15 8.72 13.56
C SER A 93 -2.85 9.13 12.89
N ALA A 94 -1.74 8.74 13.51
CA ALA A 94 -0.42 8.81 12.87
C ALA A 94 -0.36 7.85 11.67
N VAL A 95 0.50 8.19 10.70
CA VAL A 95 0.74 7.36 9.52
C VAL A 95 2.17 6.83 9.54
N MET A 96 2.32 5.50 9.52
CA MET A 96 3.61 4.82 9.34
C MET A 96 3.81 4.41 7.88
N ARG A 97 5.06 4.09 7.49
CA ARG A 97 5.36 3.56 6.16
C ARG A 97 5.21 2.04 6.16
N LEU A 98 4.67 1.50 5.07
CA LEU A 98 4.55 0.08 4.79
C LEU A 98 5.23 -0.25 3.46
N GLY A 99 5.94 -1.36 3.44
CA GLY A 99 6.55 -1.97 2.27
C GLY A 99 5.79 -3.21 1.80
N LEU A 100 6.55 -4.16 1.28
CA LEU A 100 6.08 -5.49 0.91
C LEU A 100 6.78 -6.53 1.79
N ASN A 101 6.04 -7.56 2.18
CA ASN A 101 6.59 -8.79 2.74
C ASN A 101 7.38 -9.55 1.66
N ALA A 102 8.15 -10.55 2.09
CA ALA A 102 8.95 -11.40 1.19
C ALA A 102 8.10 -12.18 0.17
N ASP A 103 6.83 -12.44 0.48
CA ASP A 103 5.85 -13.09 -0.41
C ASP A 103 5.17 -12.12 -1.39
N GLY A 104 5.55 -10.84 -1.38
CA GLY A 104 5.00 -9.79 -2.24
C GLY A 104 3.67 -9.21 -1.76
N THR A 105 3.14 -9.65 -0.61
CA THR A 105 1.97 -9.02 0.02
C THR A 105 2.33 -7.68 0.65
N VAL A 106 1.38 -6.74 0.72
CA VAL A 106 1.61 -5.47 1.41
C VAL A 106 1.71 -5.72 2.91
N GLU A 107 2.71 -5.13 3.55
CA GLU A 107 2.84 -5.14 5.01
C GLU A 107 1.57 -4.56 5.66
N VAL A 108 1.26 -4.97 6.89
CA VAL A 108 0.19 -4.36 7.70
C VAL A 108 0.81 -3.77 8.96
N PRO A 109 0.18 -2.76 9.60
CA PRO A 109 0.66 -2.26 10.88
C PRO A 109 0.82 -3.41 11.90
N PRO A 110 1.86 -3.42 12.73
CA PRO A 110 1.97 -4.40 13.82
C PRO A 110 0.75 -4.36 14.75
N ALA A 111 0.36 -5.49 15.33
CA ALA A 111 -0.87 -5.60 16.13
C ALA A 111 -0.89 -4.69 17.37
N ASP A 112 0.28 -4.46 17.99
CA ASP A 112 0.49 -3.52 19.10
C ASP A 112 0.37 -2.05 18.66
N LYS A 113 0.44 -1.78 17.35
CA LYS A 113 0.19 -0.48 16.72
C LYS A 113 -1.16 -0.43 16.01
N GLY A 114 -2.17 -1.14 16.53
CA GLY A 114 -3.53 -1.19 15.97
C GLY A 114 -4.20 0.17 15.79
N MET A 115 -3.80 1.19 16.55
CA MET A 115 -4.31 2.57 16.43
C MET A 115 -3.56 3.42 15.40
N THR A 116 -2.57 2.86 14.69
CA THR A 116 -1.75 3.57 13.70
C THR A 116 -2.09 3.08 12.30
N VAL A 117 -2.33 4.02 11.38
CA VAL A 117 -2.53 3.71 9.96
C VAL A 117 -1.18 3.54 9.28
N GLY A 118 -1.08 2.60 8.34
CA GLY A 118 0.09 2.46 7.50
C GLY A 118 -0.17 2.92 6.07
N TRP A 119 0.79 3.58 5.44
CA TRP A 119 0.77 3.96 4.04
C TRP A 119 1.67 3.05 3.22
N TYR A 120 1.11 2.40 2.21
CA TYR A 120 1.88 1.57 1.29
C TYR A 120 2.74 2.43 0.36
N THR A 121 4.05 2.32 0.51
CA THR A 121 5.04 3.15 -0.18
C THR A 121 5.24 2.81 -1.65
N GLY A 122 4.78 1.63 -2.10
CA GLY A 122 4.74 1.28 -3.53
C GLY A 122 3.60 1.94 -4.29
N GLY A 123 2.65 2.58 -3.58
CA GLY A 123 1.62 3.43 -4.17
C GLY A 123 2.07 4.88 -4.34
N SER A 124 1.17 5.70 -4.89
CA SER A 124 1.34 7.14 -4.97
C SER A 124 1.33 7.80 -3.58
N VAL A 125 2.06 8.90 -3.47
CA VAL A 125 1.92 9.80 -2.33
C VAL A 125 0.54 10.46 -2.38
N PRO A 126 -0.22 10.55 -1.26
CA PRO A 126 -1.50 11.24 -1.21
C PRO A 126 -1.48 12.61 -1.91
N GLY A 127 -2.43 12.83 -2.82
CA GLY A 127 -2.57 14.08 -3.59
C GLY A 127 -1.77 14.12 -4.91
N ARG A 128 -0.98 13.09 -5.22
CA ARG A 128 -0.30 12.88 -6.51
C ARG A 128 -1.10 11.92 -7.42
N PRO A 129 -0.87 11.92 -8.75
CA PRO A 129 -1.55 10.98 -9.65
C PRO A 129 -1.35 9.54 -9.17
N GLY A 130 -2.40 8.75 -9.22
CA GLY A 130 -2.39 7.34 -8.87
C GLY A 130 -2.89 7.02 -7.46
N PRO A 131 -2.84 5.72 -7.08
CA PRO A 131 -3.35 5.23 -5.81
C PRO A 131 -2.48 5.58 -4.61
N ALA A 132 -2.95 6.42 -3.71
CA ALA A 132 -2.48 6.37 -2.33
C ALA A 132 -3.28 5.31 -1.56
N VAL A 133 -2.59 4.37 -0.92
CA VAL A 133 -3.22 3.27 -0.18
C VAL A 133 -2.86 3.34 1.29
N LEU A 134 -3.87 3.45 2.14
CA LEU A 134 -3.77 3.44 3.59
C LEU A 134 -4.42 2.17 4.15
N ILE A 135 -3.71 1.50 5.05
CA ILE A 135 -4.09 0.20 5.61
C ILE A 135 -4.16 0.34 7.13
N GLY A 136 -5.22 -0.20 7.72
CA GLY A 136 -5.39 -0.20 9.17
C GLY A 136 -6.21 -1.40 9.63
N HIS A 137 -6.04 -1.77 10.90
CA HIS A 137 -6.78 -2.87 11.50
C HIS A 137 -8.22 -2.46 11.84
N ASN A 138 -9.15 -3.39 11.69
CA ASN A 138 -10.51 -3.27 12.24
C ASN A 138 -10.50 -3.58 13.73
N ASP A 139 -9.89 -4.71 14.09
CA ASP A 139 -9.59 -5.11 15.46
C ASP A 139 -8.19 -5.73 15.52
N THR A 140 -7.60 -5.74 16.70
CA THR A 140 -6.41 -6.54 17.00
C THR A 140 -6.66 -7.39 18.24
N ARG A 141 -5.70 -8.24 18.61
CA ARG A 141 -5.73 -8.96 19.89
C ARG A 141 -5.79 -8.06 21.13
N PHE A 142 -5.60 -6.75 20.96
CA PHE A 142 -5.68 -5.75 22.02
C PHE A 142 -7.02 -4.99 22.03
N GLY A 143 -7.95 -5.33 21.13
CA GLY A 143 -9.28 -4.74 21.03
C GLY A 143 -9.50 -3.93 19.76
N ARG A 144 -10.42 -2.97 19.84
CA ARG A 144 -10.82 -2.11 18.72
C ARG A 144 -9.64 -1.33 18.18
N ALA A 145 -9.53 -1.25 16.86
CA ALA A 145 -8.41 -0.62 16.17
C ALA A 145 -8.84 0.59 15.33
N VAL A 146 -7.89 1.23 14.64
CA VAL A 146 -8.09 2.53 13.99
C VAL A 146 -9.22 2.55 12.95
N PHE A 147 -9.46 1.44 12.25
CA PHE A 147 -10.49 1.32 11.22
C PHE A 147 -11.69 0.48 11.64
N HIS A 148 -11.87 0.23 12.94
CA HIS A 148 -13.00 -0.55 13.48
C HIS A 148 -14.37 -0.07 12.95
N ASP A 149 -14.56 1.25 12.87
CA ASP A 149 -15.81 1.86 12.45
C ASP A 149 -15.83 2.25 10.96
N LEU A 150 -14.81 1.85 10.18
CA LEU A 150 -14.67 2.27 8.79
C LEU A 150 -15.86 1.85 7.91
N LYS A 151 -16.51 0.72 8.22
CA LYS A 151 -17.75 0.27 7.54
C LYS A 151 -18.92 1.25 7.63
N LYS A 152 -18.89 2.17 8.61
CA LYS A 152 -19.91 3.19 8.81
C LYS A 152 -19.66 4.45 7.98
N ILE A 153 -18.53 4.55 7.27
CA ILE A 153 -18.22 5.73 6.47
C ILE A 153 -19.24 5.93 5.35
N ALA A 154 -19.73 7.15 5.22
CA ALA A 154 -20.69 7.52 4.19
C ALA A 154 -19.98 8.03 2.92
N LYS A 155 -20.61 7.82 1.76
CA LYS A 155 -20.25 8.55 0.55
C LYS A 155 -20.37 10.06 0.81
N GLY A 156 -19.40 10.84 0.33
CA GLY A 156 -19.32 12.28 0.60
C GLY A 156 -18.53 12.66 1.86
N ALA A 157 -18.19 11.70 2.73
CA ALA A 157 -17.39 11.97 3.92
C ALA A 157 -16.01 12.54 3.57
N ASP A 158 -15.52 13.46 4.39
CA ASP A 158 -14.18 14.04 4.27
C ASP A 158 -13.12 13.15 4.91
N ILE A 159 -11.99 13.02 4.22
CA ILE A 159 -10.77 12.41 4.74
C ILE A 159 -9.64 13.42 4.52
N ALA A 160 -8.98 13.84 5.59
CA ALA A 160 -7.83 14.73 5.54
C ALA A 160 -6.54 13.94 5.77
N VAL A 161 -5.55 14.12 4.89
CA VAL A 161 -4.22 13.53 5.02
C VAL A 161 -3.20 14.65 5.11
N ARG A 162 -2.45 14.69 6.21
CA ARG A 162 -1.41 15.68 6.42
C ARG A 162 -0.04 15.09 6.13
N ASP A 163 0.75 15.81 5.33
CA ASP A 163 2.12 15.43 4.99
C ASP A 163 3.14 15.92 6.04
N LYS A 164 4.38 15.44 5.94
CA LYS A 164 5.47 15.85 6.86
C LYS A 164 5.83 17.35 6.79
N ARG A 165 5.35 18.09 5.79
CA ARG A 165 5.54 19.54 5.65
C ARG A 165 4.34 20.33 6.18
N GLY A 166 3.36 19.66 6.79
CA GLY A 166 2.15 20.28 7.31
C GLY A 166 1.10 20.61 6.24
N THR A 167 1.29 20.19 4.98
CA THR A 167 0.27 20.37 3.94
C THR A 167 -0.85 19.35 4.18
N GLU A 168 -2.08 19.83 4.23
CA GLU A 168 -3.28 18.98 4.37
C GLU A 168 -3.93 18.78 3.00
N ILE A 169 -4.19 17.53 2.64
CA ILE A 169 -4.86 17.13 1.40
C ILE A 169 -6.20 16.51 1.77
N HIS A 170 -7.28 17.08 1.24
CA HIS A 170 -8.64 16.57 1.45
C HIS A 170 -9.08 15.65 0.32
N PHE A 171 -9.76 14.58 0.71
CA PHE A 171 -10.39 13.62 -0.17
C PHE A 171 -11.87 13.48 0.20
N GLN A 172 -12.70 13.23 -0.80
CA GLN A 172 -14.10 12.89 -0.61
C GLN A 172 -14.31 11.40 -0.89
N VAL A 173 -15.00 10.70 0.01
CA VAL A 173 -15.39 9.30 -0.21
C VAL A 173 -16.35 9.21 -1.39
N THR A 174 -15.99 8.41 -2.39
CA THR A 174 -16.79 8.17 -3.60
C THR A 174 -17.59 6.87 -3.53
N GLY A 175 -17.12 5.88 -2.75
CA GLY A 175 -17.81 4.62 -2.54
C GLY A 175 -17.05 3.65 -1.63
N ARG A 176 -17.65 2.47 -1.41
CA ARG A 176 -17.03 1.36 -0.68
C ARG A 176 -17.37 0.02 -1.33
N GLU A 177 -16.48 -0.95 -1.17
CA GLU A 177 -16.62 -2.31 -1.68
C GLU A 177 -16.10 -3.28 -0.61
N THR A 178 -16.86 -4.33 -0.32
CA THR A 178 -16.36 -5.47 0.46
C THR A 178 -16.00 -6.58 -0.52
N ALA A 179 -14.77 -7.08 -0.47
CA ALA A 179 -14.26 -8.09 -1.36
C ALA A 179 -13.63 -9.24 -0.58
N SER A 180 -13.95 -10.47 -0.95
CA SER A 180 -13.29 -11.64 -0.36
C SER A 180 -11.79 -11.62 -0.64
N LYS A 181 -11.00 -12.14 0.30
CA LYS A 181 -9.53 -12.20 0.13
C LYS A 181 -9.09 -12.98 -1.11
N LYS A 182 -9.87 -13.97 -1.55
CA LYS A 182 -9.59 -14.77 -2.75
C LYS A 182 -9.88 -14.02 -4.06
N ALA A 183 -10.73 -12.99 -4.01
CA ALA A 183 -11.13 -12.19 -5.15
C ALA A 183 -10.83 -10.70 -4.94
N PHE A 184 -9.77 -10.40 -4.20
CA PHE A 184 -9.38 -9.02 -3.90
C PHE A 184 -9.10 -8.27 -5.21
N PRO A 185 -9.70 -7.08 -5.45
CA PRO A 185 -9.60 -6.37 -6.72
C PRO A 185 -8.26 -5.63 -6.86
N THR A 186 -7.16 -6.37 -6.89
CA THR A 186 -5.77 -5.87 -6.91
C THR A 186 -5.55 -4.78 -7.95
N SER A 187 -6.03 -4.95 -9.18
CA SER A 187 -5.86 -3.94 -10.23
C SER A 187 -6.62 -2.64 -9.93
N ARG A 188 -7.80 -2.70 -9.28
CA ARG A 188 -8.55 -1.51 -8.91
C ARG A 188 -7.92 -0.80 -7.71
N VAL A 189 -7.33 -1.57 -6.80
CA VAL A 189 -6.71 -1.07 -5.57
C VAL A 189 -5.31 -0.51 -5.82
N TYR A 190 -4.46 -1.23 -6.52
CA TYR A 190 -3.05 -0.87 -6.69
C TYR A 190 -2.71 -0.43 -8.12
N GLY A 191 -3.59 -0.69 -9.10
CA GLY A 191 -3.35 -0.32 -10.48
C GLY A 191 -3.34 1.19 -10.72
N ARG A 192 -2.62 1.59 -11.76
CA ARG A 192 -2.41 2.98 -12.14
C ARG A 192 -3.73 3.68 -12.44
N THR A 193 -3.79 4.97 -12.13
CA THR A 193 -4.89 5.86 -12.50
C THR A 193 -4.37 7.29 -12.56
N GLU A 194 -4.95 8.12 -13.43
CA GLU A 194 -4.62 9.56 -13.48
C GLU A 194 -5.28 10.34 -12.33
N ALA A 195 -6.33 9.75 -11.74
CA ALA A 195 -7.01 10.32 -10.59
C ALA A 195 -6.07 10.48 -9.39
N ARG A 196 -6.35 11.48 -8.57
CA ARG A 196 -5.72 11.68 -7.25
C ARG A 196 -6.48 10.85 -6.22
N ALA A 197 -6.33 9.54 -6.33
CA ALA A 197 -7.19 8.59 -5.62
C ALA A 197 -6.57 8.17 -4.28
N LEU A 198 -7.41 8.10 -3.25
CA LEU A 198 -7.10 7.54 -1.94
C LEU A 198 -7.93 6.27 -1.73
N ARG A 199 -7.29 5.25 -1.17
CA ARG A 199 -7.92 3.97 -0.82
C ARG A 199 -7.64 3.66 0.63
N LEU A 200 -8.68 3.43 1.41
CA LEU A 200 -8.55 2.91 2.78
C LEU A 200 -8.90 1.42 2.76
N ILE A 201 -8.07 0.59 3.38
CA ILE A 201 -8.26 -0.86 3.41
C ILE A 201 -8.24 -1.32 4.85
N THR A 202 -9.21 -2.14 5.21
CA THR A 202 -9.21 -2.87 6.47
C THR A 202 -9.75 -4.29 6.27
N CYS A 203 -9.40 -5.19 7.18
CA CYS A 203 -10.05 -6.50 7.27
C CYS A 203 -11.53 -6.32 7.59
N ASP A 204 -12.40 -7.06 6.93
CA ASP A 204 -13.86 -7.05 7.16
C ASP A 204 -14.39 -8.49 7.25
N GLY A 205 -15.64 -8.62 7.70
CA GLY A 205 -16.36 -9.90 7.71
C GLY A 205 -16.08 -10.80 8.92
N ALA A 206 -16.68 -12.00 8.88
CA ALA A 206 -16.52 -13.04 9.89
C ALA A 206 -15.12 -13.65 9.82
N PHE A 207 -14.69 -14.24 10.92
CA PHE A 207 -13.52 -15.11 10.92
C PHE A 207 -13.88 -16.46 10.29
N ASP A 208 -13.03 -16.99 9.43
CA ASP A 208 -13.15 -18.39 8.98
C ASP A 208 -12.92 -19.36 10.15
N ALA A 209 -13.10 -20.66 9.89
CA ALA A 209 -12.88 -21.70 10.91
C ALA A 209 -11.44 -21.74 11.45
N ALA A 210 -10.48 -21.09 10.77
CA ALA A 210 -9.09 -20.94 11.20
C ALA A 210 -8.83 -19.60 11.94
N GLY A 211 -9.86 -18.76 12.11
CA GLY A 211 -9.73 -17.49 12.82
C GLY A 211 -9.24 -16.33 11.93
N HIS A 212 -9.31 -16.42 10.61
CA HIS A 212 -8.91 -15.34 9.70
C HIS A 212 -10.11 -14.56 9.17
N PRO A 213 -10.08 -13.21 9.14
CA PRO A 213 -11.12 -12.43 8.46
C PRO A 213 -11.20 -12.86 7.00
N VAL A 214 -12.40 -13.13 6.49
CA VAL A 214 -12.56 -13.64 5.11
C VAL A 214 -12.56 -12.55 4.04
N ASP A 215 -12.88 -11.32 4.44
CA ASP A 215 -13.09 -10.21 3.52
C ASP A 215 -12.18 -9.01 3.83
N ASN A 216 -12.11 -8.10 2.87
CA ASN A 216 -11.54 -6.78 3.04
C ASN A 216 -12.62 -5.75 2.69
N LEU A 217 -12.73 -4.72 3.52
CA LEU A 217 -13.44 -3.50 3.17
C LEU A 217 -12.46 -2.53 2.52
N ILE A 218 -12.86 -2.02 1.35
CA ILE A 218 -12.13 -1.01 0.60
C ILE A 218 -13.01 0.23 0.51
N VAL A 219 -12.48 1.36 0.96
CA VAL A 219 -13.11 2.67 0.77
C VAL A 219 -12.37 3.41 -0.33
N TYR A 220 -13.11 3.90 -1.31
CA TYR A 220 -12.60 4.70 -2.41
C TYR A 220 -12.87 6.18 -2.14
N ALA A 221 -11.86 7.00 -2.34
CA ALA A 221 -11.97 8.45 -2.23
C ALA A 221 -11.12 9.15 -3.28
N GLU A 222 -11.51 10.35 -3.65
CA GLU A 222 -10.78 11.17 -4.63
C GLU A 222 -10.52 12.56 -4.06
N ARG A 223 -9.38 13.15 -4.44
CA ARG A 223 -8.98 14.47 -3.97
C ARG A 223 -10.03 15.51 -4.39
N LYS A 224 -10.39 16.38 -3.46
CA LYS A 224 -11.23 17.57 -3.71
C LYS A 224 -10.46 18.67 -4.43
#